data_AF-A0A535N117-F1
#
_entry.id   AF-A0A535N117-F1
#
_cell.length_a   1.000
_cell.length_b   1.000
_cell.length_c   1.000
_cell.angle_alpha   90.00
_cell.angle_beta   90.00
_cell.angle_gamma   90.00
#
_symmetry.space_group_name_H-M   'P 1'
#
loop_
_entity.id
_entity.type
_entity.pdbx_description
1 polymer ?
#
loop_
_entity_poly.entity_id
_entity_poly.type
_entity_poly.pdbx_seq_one_letter_code
_entity_poly.pdbx_strand_id
1 'polypeptide(L)'
;MNAIEMLIQQLDTVNIRLHHSAGDLAPEELVAQPIPSANPIGFIVWHMARSQDWAANTAIRDEPEMITRDPWSRSTIAVPGIGTGFEAGQAIDVSRRVDLNTMLAYADAVHADITSWLRNEDESLLDEIPDAEAHDGRHPEYLTVGFRAEMSSGPEHDFAVGRKGGLSAWIYLTSVAMTHLHRHLGEVDLLKDLLRRGVR
;
A
#
# COMPACT_ATOMS: atom_id res chain seq x y z
N MET A 1 -8.46 -24.78 6.94
CA MET A 1 -7.44 -23.76 7.21
C MET A 1 -6.17 -24.14 6.49
N ASN A 2 -5.98 -23.55 5.31
CA ASN A 2 -4.74 -23.54 4.55
C ASN A 2 -4.09 -22.13 4.63
N ALA A 3 -2.87 -21.96 4.10
CA ALA A 3 -2.13 -20.71 4.13
C ALA A 3 -2.86 -19.57 3.39
N ILE A 4 -3.53 -19.88 2.28
CA ILE A 4 -4.33 -18.93 1.52
C ILE A 4 -5.50 -18.39 2.36
N GLU A 5 -6.25 -19.26 3.04
CA GLU A 5 -7.33 -18.86 3.96
C GLU A 5 -6.80 -17.97 5.10
N MET A 6 -5.60 -18.28 5.62
CA MET A 6 -4.94 -17.45 6.64
C MET A 6 -4.56 -16.07 6.08
N LEU A 7 -4.01 -16.01 4.86
CA LEU A 7 -3.64 -14.75 4.22
C LEU A 7 -4.88 -13.87 3.96
N ILE A 8 -5.96 -14.45 3.45
CA ILE A 8 -7.23 -13.74 3.25
C ILE A 8 -7.72 -13.15 4.58
N GLN A 9 -7.73 -13.94 5.66
CA GLN A 9 -8.14 -13.45 6.98
C GLN A 9 -7.27 -12.28 7.48
N GLN A 10 -5.97 -12.26 7.17
CA GLN A 10 -5.09 -11.15 7.53
C GLN A 10 -5.36 -9.91 6.64
N LEU A 11 -5.60 -10.08 5.34
CA LEU A 11 -6.01 -8.99 4.45
C LEU A 11 -7.34 -8.36 4.90
N ASP A 12 -8.32 -9.19 5.29
CA ASP A 12 -9.60 -8.76 5.85
C ASP A 12 -9.35 -7.88 7.09
N THR A 13 -8.44 -8.33 7.97
CA THR A 13 -8.10 -7.61 9.20
C THR A 13 -7.46 -6.26 8.93
N VAL A 14 -6.56 -6.18 7.94
CA VAL A 14 -5.96 -4.90 7.52
C VAL A 14 -7.01 -3.94 6.99
N ASN A 15 -7.91 -4.41 6.11
CA ASN A 15 -8.95 -3.56 5.53
C ASN A 15 -9.94 -3.06 6.60
N ILE A 16 -10.42 -3.94 7.49
CA ILE A 16 -11.29 -3.57 8.61
C ILE A 16 -10.63 -2.52 9.50
N ARG A 17 -9.34 -2.69 9.82
CA ARG A 17 -8.60 -1.72 10.65
C ARG A 17 -8.39 -0.40 9.94
N LEU A 18 -8.16 -0.39 8.63
CA LEU A 18 -8.06 0.84 7.87
C LEU A 18 -9.34 1.67 8.00
N HIS A 19 -10.51 1.05 7.80
CA HIS A 19 -11.80 1.74 8.00
C HIS A 19 -12.00 2.23 9.43
N HIS A 20 -11.60 1.44 10.43
CA HIS A 20 -11.69 1.85 11.83
C HIS A 20 -10.77 3.04 12.15
N SER A 21 -9.55 3.04 11.63
CA SER A 21 -8.54 4.07 11.90
C SER A 21 -8.74 5.34 11.08
N ALA A 22 -9.22 5.25 9.84
CA ALA A 22 -9.31 6.38 8.92
C ALA A 22 -10.74 6.86 8.64
N GLY A 23 -11.77 6.03 8.89
CA GLY A 23 -13.15 6.28 8.44
C GLY A 23 -13.84 7.50 9.02
N ASP A 24 -13.27 8.12 10.06
CA ASP A 24 -13.80 9.31 10.72
C ASP A 24 -12.90 10.53 10.59
N LEU A 25 -11.89 10.50 9.71
CA LEU A 25 -10.98 11.63 9.50
C LEU A 25 -11.70 12.77 8.76
N ALA A 26 -11.60 13.97 9.31
CA ALA A 26 -12.06 15.18 8.61
C ALA A 26 -11.06 15.60 7.51
N PRO A 27 -11.49 16.34 6.46
CA PRO A 27 -10.61 16.78 5.38
C PRO A 27 -9.35 17.53 5.86
N GLU A 28 -9.47 18.34 6.90
CA GLU A 28 -8.35 19.05 7.53
C GLU A 28 -7.38 18.12 8.27
N GLU A 29 -7.85 16.97 8.77
CA GLU A 29 -7.02 15.97 9.43
C GLU A 29 -6.19 15.18 8.41
N LEU A 30 -6.71 14.98 7.18
CA LEU A 30 -5.97 14.31 6.11
C LEU A 30 -4.68 15.07 5.77
N VAL A 31 -4.75 16.40 5.67
CA VAL A 31 -3.60 17.26 5.34
C VAL A 31 -2.74 17.62 6.55
N ALA A 32 -3.14 17.23 7.76
CA ALA A 32 -2.41 17.55 8.97
C ALA A 32 -1.09 16.78 9.04
N GLN A 33 -0.07 17.46 9.59
CA GLN A 33 1.25 16.89 9.88
C GLN A 33 1.61 17.24 11.34
N PRO A 34 1.05 16.51 12.33
CA PRO A 34 1.28 16.82 13.75
C PRO A 34 2.75 16.76 14.17
N ILE A 35 3.56 15.94 13.48
CA ILE A 35 5.00 15.81 13.69
C ILE A 35 5.70 16.25 12.40
N PRO A 36 6.58 17.27 12.39
CA PRO A 36 7.16 17.84 11.17
C PRO A 36 7.87 16.84 10.24
N SER A 37 8.40 15.74 10.79
CA SER A 37 9.09 14.69 10.03
C SER A 37 8.19 13.53 9.61
N ALA A 38 6.93 13.47 10.07
CA ALA A 38 6.00 12.41 9.72
C ALA A 38 5.29 12.74 8.40
N ASN A 39 4.84 11.72 7.66
CA ASN A 39 3.99 11.96 6.51
C ASN A 39 2.60 12.47 6.92
N PRO A 40 1.90 13.26 6.09
CA PRO A 40 0.51 13.63 6.35
C PRO A 40 -0.41 12.40 6.39
N ILE A 41 -1.45 12.43 7.23
CA ILE A 41 -2.32 11.26 7.46
C ILE A 41 -2.96 10.76 6.16
N GLY A 42 -3.45 11.67 5.31
CA GLY A 42 -4.06 11.34 4.02
C GLY A 42 -3.09 10.64 3.07
N PHE A 43 -1.80 11.03 3.07
CA PHE A 43 -0.78 10.34 2.27
C PHE A 43 -0.58 8.90 2.75
N ILE A 44 -0.53 8.68 4.07
CA ILE A 44 -0.35 7.33 4.64
C ILE A 44 -1.53 6.44 4.25
N VAL A 45 -2.77 6.91 4.42
CA VAL A 45 -3.98 6.16 4.02
C VAL A 45 -3.98 5.82 2.53
N TRP A 46 -3.61 6.77 1.68
CA TRP A 46 -3.47 6.55 0.25
C TRP A 46 -2.37 5.52 -0.09
N HIS A 47 -1.19 5.68 0.50
CA HIS A 47 -0.02 4.84 0.30
C HIS A 47 -0.32 3.37 0.65
N MET A 48 -1.08 3.11 1.71
CA MET A 48 -1.46 1.76 2.11
C MET A 48 -2.20 1.01 0.99
N ALA A 49 -3.28 1.61 0.44
CA ALA A 49 -4.07 0.96 -0.60
C ALA A 49 -3.26 0.83 -1.91
N ARG A 50 -2.47 1.85 -2.26
CA ARG A 50 -1.60 1.83 -3.44
C ARG A 50 -0.51 0.76 -3.36
N SER A 51 0.08 0.57 -2.18
CA SER A 51 1.09 -0.47 -1.95
C SER A 51 0.51 -1.88 -2.08
N GLN A 52 -0.72 -2.11 -1.61
CA GLN A 52 -1.42 -3.38 -1.82
C GLN A 52 -1.74 -3.62 -3.29
N ASP A 53 -2.24 -2.60 -3.99
CA ASP A 53 -2.54 -2.68 -5.42
C ASP A 53 -1.29 -3.04 -6.24
N TRP A 54 -0.18 -2.32 -6.02
CA TRP A 54 1.10 -2.61 -6.65
C TRP A 54 1.62 -4.00 -6.32
N ALA A 55 1.65 -4.38 -5.04
CA ALA A 55 2.20 -5.67 -4.63
C ALA A 55 1.47 -6.85 -5.28
N ALA A 56 0.14 -6.80 -5.35
CA ALA A 56 -0.64 -7.87 -5.94
C ALA A 56 -0.67 -7.80 -7.47
N ASN A 57 -1.05 -6.67 -8.05
CA ASN A 57 -1.28 -6.56 -9.48
C ASN A 57 0.02 -6.43 -10.26
N THR A 58 0.90 -5.50 -9.89
CA THR A 58 2.15 -5.27 -10.63
C THR A 58 3.21 -6.29 -10.25
N ALA A 59 3.60 -6.33 -8.98
CA ALA A 59 4.76 -7.10 -8.55
C ALA A 59 4.54 -8.61 -8.74
N ILE A 60 3.40 -9.17 -8.29
CA ILE A 60 3.14 -10.61 -8.41
C ILE A 60 2.54 -10.99 -9.77
N ARG A 61 1.45 -10.33 -10.20
CA ARG A 61 0.62 -10.78 -11.33
C ARG A 61 1.00 -10.22 -12.71
N ASP A 62 1.88 -9.23 -12.78
CA ASP A 62 2.17 -8.48 -14.03
C ASP A 62 0.90 -7.92 -14.72
N GLU A 63 -0.06 -7.50 -13.91
CA GLU A 63 -1.35 -6.95 -14.33
C GLU A 63 -1.45 -5.44 -14.06
N PRO A 64 -2.23 -4.69 -14.87
CA PRO A 64 -2.53 -3.30 -14.56
C PRO A 64 -3.26 -3.15 -13.23
N GLU A 65 -2.71 -2.29 -12.38
CA GLU A 65 -3.26 -1.89 -11.09
C GLU A 65 -4.69 -1.37 -11.18
N MET A 66 -5.45 -1.62 -10.13
CA MET A 66 -6.84 -1.17 -9.98
C MET A 66 -6.98 0.35 -10.14
N ILE A 67 -5.98 1.14 -9.71
CA ILE A 67 -6.02 2.61 -9.84
C ILE A 67 -6.16 3.07 -11.30
N THR A 68 -5.71 2.25 -12.26
CA THR A 68 -5.74 2.56 -13.69
C THR A 68 -7.11 2.31 -14.32
N ARG A 69 -8.02 1.65 -13.59
CA ARG A 69 -9.36 1.27 -14.04
C ARG A 69 -10.39 2.34 -13.65
N ASP A 70 -11.46 2.48 -14.43
CA ASP A 70 -12.61 3.30 -14.01
C ASP A 70 -13.30 2.68 -12.79
N PRO A 71 -13.79 3.47 -11.81
CA PRO A 71 -13.81 4.94 -11.80
C PRO A 71 -12.52 5.58 -11.25
N TRP A 72 -11.58 4.79 -10.73
CA TRP A 72 -10.42 5.25 -9.96
C TRP A 72 -9.46 6.10 -10.78
N SER A 73 -9.22 5.75 -12.04
CA SER A 73 -8.31 6.47 -12.93
C SER A 73 -8.68 7.93 -13.18
N ARG A 74 -9.96 8.29 -12.96
CA ARG A 74 -10.47 9.67 -13.09
C ARG A 74 -10.59 10.40 -11.76
N SER A 75 -10.34 9.70 -10.65
CA SER A 75 -10.44 10.26 -9.31
C SER A 75 -9.21 11.09 -8.95
N THR A 76 -9.31 11.89 -7.90
CA THR A 76 -8.20 12.71 -7.41
C THR A 76 -7.08 11.89 -6.79
N ILE A 77 -7.35 10.63 -6.39
CA ILE A 77 -6.38 9.72 -5.78
C ILE A 77 -5.50 8.97 -6.80
N ALA A 78 -5.79 9.09 -8.10
CA ALA A 78 -4.97 8.52 -9.18
C ALA A 78 -3.67 9.31 -9.41
N VAL A 79 -2.81 9.31 -8.39
CA VAL A 79 -1.46 9.86 -8.47
C VAL A 79 -0.51 8.74 -8.91
N PRO A 80 0.33 8.94 -9.95
CA PRO A 80 1.26 7.91 -10.42
C PRO A 80 2.22 7.43 -9.33
N GLY A 81 2.41 6.11 -9.25
CA GLY A 81 3.25 5.45 -8.25
C GLY A 81 2.49 5.08 -6.97
N ILE A 82 3.26 4.67 -5.96
CA ILE A 82 2.70 4.25 -4.65
C ILE A 82 3.13 5.13 -3.49
N GLY A 83 4.00 6.12 -3.68
CA GLY A 83 4.52 6.97 -2.60
C GLY A 83 5.94 6.62 -2.15
N THR A 84 6.40 5.41 -2.44
CA THR A 84 7.82 5.01 -2.32
C THR A 84 8.69 5.92 -3.17
N GLY A 85 9.72 6.50 -2.56
CA GLY A 85 10.63 7.45 -3.20
C GLY A 85 10.09 8.87 -3.35
N PHE A 86 8.91 9.18 -2.78
CA PHE A 86 8.35 10.54 -2.82
C PHE A 86 9.06 11.45 -1.82
N GLU A 87 9.33 12.68 -2.25
CA GLU A 87 9.78 13.74 -1.35
C GLU A 87 8.63 14.26 -0.48
N ALA A 88 8.97 14.92 0.64
CA ALA A 88 7.99 15.47 1.58
C ALA A 88 6.95 16.40 0.92
N GLY A 89 7.37 17.21 -0.08
CA GLY A 89 6.46 18.06 -0.84
C GLY A 89 5.43 17.26 -1.65
N GLN A 90 5.85 16.16 -2.26
CA GLN A 90 4.95 15.27 -3.02
C GLN A 90 3.95 14.56 -2.09
N ALA A 91 4.39 14.13 -0.90
CA ALA A 91 3.50 13.53 0.09
C ALA A 91 2.40 14.51 0.55
N ILE A 92 2.75 15.78 0.76
CA ILE A 92 1.78 16.85 1.06
C ILE A 92 0.80 17.05 -0.10
N ASP A 93 1.29 17.08 -1.35
CA ASP A 93 0.45 17.29 -2.52
C ASP A 93 -0.52 16.13 -2.79
N VAL A 94 -0.10 14.88 -2.53
CA VAL A 94 -0.99 13.72 -2.54
C VAL A 94 -2.06 13.87 -1.48
N SER A 95 -1.67 14.18 -0.24
CA SER A 95 -2.63 14.29 0.86
C SER A 95 -3.75 15.30 0.58
N ARG A 96 -3.41 16.44 -0.05
CA ARG A 96 -4.39 17.47 -0.47
C ARG A 96 -5.40 16.98 -1.52
N ARG A 97 -5.11 15.90 -2.24
CA ARG A 97 -5.97 15.31 -3.26
C ARG A 97 -6.86 14.20 -2.72
N VAL A 98 -6.58 13.68 -1.54
CA VAL A 98 -7.32 12.55 -0.99
C VAL A 98 -8.74 12.97 -0.63
N ASP A 99 -9.71 12.41 -1.37
CA ASP A 99 -11.09 12.34 -0.94
C ASP A 99 -11.30 11.04 -0.17
N LEU A 100 -11.59 11.13 1.13
CA LEU A 100 -11.60 9.96 2.03
C LEU A 100 -12.60 8.90 1.59
N ASN A 101 -13.80 9.29 1.15
CA ASN A 101 -14.82 8.33 0.73
C ASN A 101 -14.37 7.56 -0.52
N THR A 102 -13.83 8.26 -1.52
CA THR A 102 -13.25 7.63 -2.71
C THR A 102 -12.07 6.74 -2.35
N MET A 103 -11.23 7.19 -1.41
CA MET A 103 -10.05 6.45 -0.96
C MET A 103 -10.41 5.13 -0.27
N LEU A 104 -11.38 5.14 0.65
CA LEU A 104 -11.82 3.93 1.34
C LEU A 104 -12.55 2.98 0.38
N ALA A 105 -13.35 3.50 -0.55
CA ALA A 105 -13.98 2.67 -1.57
C ALA A 105 -12.96 2.03 -2.53
N TYR A 106 -11.86 2.74 -2.84
CA TYR A 106 -10.76 2.17 -3.61
C TYR A 106 -10.01 1.08 -2.82
N ALA A 107 -9.75 1.31 -1.53
CA ALA A 107 -9.15 0.29 -0.66
C ALA A 107 -10.00 -0.99 -0.61
N ASP A 108 -11.33 -0.86 -0.51
CA ASP A 108 -12.26 -1.99 -0.58
C ASP A 108 -12.19 -2.72 -1.93
N ALA A 109 -12.07 -1.98 -3.04
CA ALA A 109 -11.96 -2.57 -4.37
C ALA A 109 -10.64 -3.33 -4.56
N VAL A 110 -9.52 -2.78 -4.10
CA VAL A 110 -8.21 -3.45 -4.11
C VAL A 110 -8.27 -4.71 -3.24
N HIS A 111 -8.80 -4.61 -2.02
CA HIS A 111 -8.96 -5.74 -1.12
C HIS A 111 -9.83 -6.87 -1.73
N ALA A 112 -10.95 -6.50 -2.36
CA ALA A 112 -11.83 -7.46 -3.02
C ALA A 112 -11.14 -8.14 -4.22
N ASP A 113 -10.38 -7.40 -5.02
CA ASP A 113 -9.60 -7.95 -6.15
C ASP A 113 -8.57 -8.97 -5.67
N ILE A 114 -7.76 -8.61 -4.67
CA ILE A 114 -6.72 -9.48 -4.11
C ILE A 114 -7.33 -10.74 -3.48
N THR A 115 -8.35 -10.60 -2.64
CA THR A 115 -8.95 -11.77 -1.98
C THR A 115 -9.73 -12.65 -2.97
N SER A 116 -10.33 -12.07 -4.02
CA SER A 116 -10.96 -12.85 -5.08
C SER A 116 -9.92 -13.64 -5.86
N TRP A 117 -8.80 -13.02 -6.22
CA TRP A 117 -7.68 -13.71 -6.87
C TRP A 117 -7.18 -14.87 -6.00
N LEU A 118 -6.78 -14.63 -4.75
CA LEU A 118 -6.25 -15.66 -3.85
C LEU A 118 -7.20 -16.85 -3.65
N ARG A 119 -8.52 -16.64 -3.63
CA ARG A 119 -9.51 -17.74 -3.49
C ARG A 119 -9.51 -18.72 -4.67
N ASN A 120 -8.99 -18.32 -5.82
CA ASN A 120 -8.92 -19.14 -7.03
C ASN A 120 -7.54 -19.77 -7.25
N GLU A 121 -6.61 -19.56 -6.32
CA GLU A 121 -5.23 -20.02 -6.42
C GLU A 121 -4.97 -21.19 -5.46
N ASP A 122 -3.93 -21.97 -5.76
CA ASP A 122 -3.43 -23.00 -4.86
C ASP A 122 -2.19 -22.54 -4.08
N GLU A 123 -1.80 -23.26 -3.03
CA GLU A 123 -0.68 -22.85 -2.17
C GLU A 123 0.67 -22.81 -2.88
N SER A 124 0.83 -23.44 -4.05
CA SER A 124 2.09 -23.38 -4.81
C SER A 124 2.39 -21.99 -5.34
N LEU A 125 1.37 -21.15 -5.57
CA LEU A 125 1.53 -19.73 -5.86
C LEU A 125 2.45 -19.05 -4.85
N LEU A 126 2.32 -19.40 -3.57
CA LEU A 126 3.02 -18.72 -2.49
C LEU A 126 4.54 -18.81 -2.65
N ASP A 127 5.03 -19.94 -3.18
CA ASP A 127 6.45 -20.20 -3.41
C ASP A 127 6.99 -19.60 -4.72
N GLU A 128 6.12 -19.16 -5.63
CA GLU A 128 6.52 -18.54 -6.89
C GLU A 128 7.35 -17.27 -6.65
N ILE A 129 8.37 -17.06 -7.48
CA ILE A 129 9.24 -15.89 -7.42
C ILE A 129 8.94 -15.04 -8.66
N PRO A 130 8.12 -13.97 -8.54
CA PRO A 130 7.86 -13.07 -9.66
C PRO A 130 9.10 -12.25 -10.04
N ASP A 131 9.18 -11.87 -11.32
CA ASP A 131 10.19 -10.93 -11.82
C ASP A 131 9.70 -9.48 -11.64
N ALA A 132 9.55 -9.07 -10.38
CA ALA A 132 8.99 -7.76 -10.04
C ALA A 132 9.79 -6.59 -10.66
N GLU A 133 11.12 -6.74 -10.82
CA GLU A 133 11.94 -5.72 -11.50
C GLU A 133 11.54 -5.59 -12.97
N ALA A 134 11.33 -6.71 -13.68
CA ALA A 134 10.87 -6.67 -15.05
C ALA A 134 9.42 -6.12 -15.16
N HIS A 135 8.55 -6.46 -14.20
CA HIS A 135 7.18 -5.94 -14.14
C HIS A 135 7.20 -4.42 -13.94
N ASP A 136 7.89 -3.92 -12.90
CA ASP A 136 8.11 -2.49 -12.65
C ASP A 136 8.72 -1.78 -13.87
N GLY A 137 9.60 -2.47 -14.58
CA GLY A 137 10.21 -2.04 -15.85
C GLY A 137 9.23 -1.57 -16.93
N ARG A 138 7.96 -2.00 -16.88
CA ARG A 138 6.91 -1.66 -17.84
C ARG A 138 6.12 -0.39 -17.45
N HIS A 139 6.31 0.13 -16.24
CA HIS A 139 5.54 1.22 -15.66
C HIS A 139 6.42 2.43 -15.37
N PRO A 140 6.28 3.55 -16.12
CA PRO A 140 7.14 4.72 -15.96
C PRO A 140 7.23 5.28 -14.53
N GLU A 141 6.16 5.17 -13.76
CA GLU A 141 6.08 5.59 -12.36
C GLU A 141 7.03 4.83 -11.42
N TYR A 142 7.44 3.61 -11.77
CA TYR A 142 8.39 2.78 -11.01
C TYR A 142 9.82 2.87 -11.53
N LEU A 143 10.07 3.68 -12.56
CA LEU A 143 11.42 3.92 -13.09
C LEU A 143 12.12 5.14 -12.47
N THR A 144 11.48 5.80 -11.50
CA THR A 144 12.05 6.99 -10.86
C THR A 144 13.27 6.65 -9.99
N VAL A 145 14.20 7.60 -9.87
CA VAL A 145 15.41 7.42 -9.04
C VAL A 145 15.04 7.19 -7.57
N GLY A 146 14.05 7.93 -7.06
CA GLY A 146 13.57 7.79 -5.69
C GLY A 146 13.01 6.40 -5.41
N PHE A 147 12.11 5.92 -6.28
CA PHE A 147 11.52 4.58 -6.12
C PHE A 147 12.60 3.50 -6.11
N ARG A 148 13.50 3.50 -7.11
CA ARG A 148 14.57 2.50 -7.23
C ARG A 148 15.52 2.52 -6.03
N ALA A 149 15.86 3.70 -5.53
CA ALA A 149 16.74 3.84 -4.37
C ALA A 149 16.09 3.26 -3.10
N GLU A 150 14.82 3.56 -2.85
CA GLU A 150 14.11 3.05 -1.67
C GLU A 150 13.90 1.55 -1.75
N MET A 151 13.41 1.04 -2.90
CA MET A 151 13.25 -0.39 -3.13
C MET A 151 14.56 -1.13 -2.91
N SER A 152 15.70 -0.62 -3.42
CA SER A 152 17.01 -1.29 -3.23
C SER A 152 17.56 -1.24 -1.79
N SER A 153 16.91 -0.52 -0.87
CA SER A 153 17.41 -0.26 0.49
C SER A 153 16.66 -0.98 1.60
N GLY A 154 15.52 -1.61 1.29
CA GLY A 154 14.65 -2.25 2.26
C GLY A 154 15.20 -3.57 2.84
N PRO A 155 14.73 -3.97 4.04
CA PRO A 155 15.14 -5.22 4.70
C PRO A 155 14.77 -6.49 3.91
N GLU A 156 13.81 -6.40 2.99
CA GLU A 156 13.47 -7.47 2.04
C GLU A 156 14.64 -7.83 1.10
N HIS A 157 15.57 -6.90 0.87
CA HIS A 157 16.80 -7.15 0.10
C HIS A 157 17.97 -7.66 0.97
N ASP A 158 17.75 -7.88 2.28
CA ASP A 158 18.70 -8.59 3.13
C ASP A 158 18.78 -10.07 2.71
N PHE A 159 19.99 -10.62 2.63
CA PHE A 159 20.24 -12.03 2.36
C PHE A 159 19.56 -12.99 3.35
N ALA A 160 19.18 -12.50 4.54
CA ALA A 160 18.40 -13.27 5.52
C ALA A 160 16.92 -13.43 5.13
N VAL A 161 16.37 -12.53 4.32
CA VAL A 161 14.97 -12.54 3.85
C VAL A 161 14.88 -13.01 2.40
N GLY A 162 15.80 -12.56 1.54
CA GLY A 162 15.89 -12.95 0.15
C GLY A 162 16.60 -14.30 -0.02
N ARG A 163 15.84 -15.35 -0.36
CA ARG A 163 16.45 -16.54 -0.99
C ARG A 163 17.07 -16.10 -2.32
N LYS A 164 18.25 -16.65 -2.66
CA LYS A 164 18.93 -16.40 -3.94
C LYS A 164 17.93 -16.50 -5.11
N GLY A 165 17.57 -15.38 -5.73
CA GLY A 165 16.73 -15.35 -6.93
C GLY A 165 15.56 -14.35 -6.93
N GLY A 166 15.22 -13.72 -5.80
CA GLY A 166 14.11 -12.76 -5.71
C GLY A 166 13.22 -13.03 -4.49
N LEU A 167 12.16 -12.24 -4.33
CA LEU A 167 11.17 -12.42 -3.26
C LEU A 167 10.04 -13.33 -3.75
N SER A 168 9.67 -14.34 -2.96
CA SER A 168 8.50 -15.16 -3.27
C SER A 168 7.19 -14.37 -3.09
N ALA A 169 6.11 -14.79 -3.75
CA ALA A 169 4.79 -14.15 -3.66
C ALA A 169 4.30 -14.02 -2.21
N TRP A 170 4.57 -15.02 -1.36
CA TRP A 170 4.21 -14.93 0.07
C TRP A 170 4.91 -13.77 0.79
N ILE A 171 6.13 -13.37 0.38
CA ILE A 171 6.85 -12.24 0.98
C ILE A 171 6.16 -10.93 0.62
N TYR A 172 5.79 -10.73 -0.65
CA TYR A 172 5.02 -9.56 -1.05
C TYR A 172 3.68 -9.48 -0.30
N LEU A 173 2.97 -10.60 -0.19
CA LEU A 173 1.69 -10.67 0.52
C LEU A 173 1.81 -10.40 2.03
N THR A 174 2.86 -10.87 2.68
CA THR A 174 3.00 -10.76 4.14
C THR A 174 3.78 -9.53 4.58
N SER A 175 4.86 -9.17 3.89
CA SER A 175 5.70 -8.03 4.26
C SER A 175 5.12 -6.72 3.73
N VAL A 176 4.83 -6.65 2.42
CA VAL A 176 4.38 -5.41 1.78
C VAL A 176 2.88 -5.20 1.99
N ALA A 177 2.04 -6.18 1.68
CA ALA A 177 0.59 -6.00 1.70
C ALA A 177 -0.04 -6.10 3.10
N MET A 178 0.70 -6.56 4.13
CA MET A 178 0.17 -6.71 5.49
C MET A 178 1.02 -6.04 6.57
N THR A 179 2.25 -6.52 6.79
CA THR A 179 3.06 -6.10 7.94
C THR A 179 3.41 -4.61 7.86
N HIS A 180 3.81 -4.16 6.66
CA HIS A 180 4.05 -2.75 6.38
C HIS A 180 2.80 -1.90 6.62
N LEU A 181 1.62 -2.36 6.17
CA LEU A 181 0.36 -1.66 6.39
C LEU A 181 -0.05 -1.62 7.86
N HIS A 182 0.20 -2.66 8.65
CA HIS A 182 -0.05 -2.64 10.09
C HIS A 182 0.80 -1.61 10.82
N ARG A 183 2.04 -1.38 10.38
CA ARG A 183 2.87 -0.28 10.88
C ARG A 183 2.21 1.08 10.58
N HIS A 184 1.76 1.29 9.34
CA HIS A 184 1.09 2.53 8.96
C HIS A 184 -0.24 2.76 9.68
N LEU A 185 -1.01 1.71 9.99
CA LEU A 185 -2.20 1.83 10.84
C LEU A 185 -1.85 2.41 12.21
N GLY A 186 -0.76 1.95 12.81
CA GLY A 186 -0.25 2.52 14.07
C GLY A 186 0.18 3.98 13.94
N GLU A 187 0.76 4.37 12.80
CA GLU A 187 1.11 5.77 12.52
C GLU A 187 -0.14 6.64 12.37
N VAL A 188 -1.16 6.18 11.62
CA VAL A 188 -2.44 6.87 11.47
C VAL A 188 -3.11 7.08 12.82
N ASP A 189 -3.22 6.02 13.64
CA ASP A 189 -3.84 6.10 14.97
C ASP A 189 -3.09 7.10 15.87
N LEU A 190 -1.75 7.04 15.89
CA LEU A 190 -0.93 7.94 16.70
C LEU A 190 -1.07 9.41 16.26
N LEU A 191 -0.97 9.68 14.96
CA LEU A 191 -1.07 11.05 14.42
C LEU A 191 -2.47 11.63 14.63
N LYS A 192 -3.52 10.80 14.41
CA LYS A 192 -4.91 11.18 14.68
C LYS A 192 -5.12 11.54 16.15
N ASP A 193 -4.61 10.72 17.06
CA ASP A 193 -4.71 10.97 18.49
C ASP A 193 -3.97 12.25 18.93
N LEU A 194 -2.76 12.49 18.42
CA LEU A 194 -2.00 13.72 18.71
C LEU A 194 -2.76 14.96 18.25
N LEU A 195 -3.30 14.92 17.04
CA LEU A 195 -4.07 16.01 16.45
C LEU A 195 -5.32 16.33 17.28
N ARG A 196 -6.11 15.31 17.62
CA ARG A 196 -7.38 15.48 18.34
C ARG A 196 -7.23 15.84 19.81
N ARG A 197 -6.16 15.37 20.46
CA ARG A 197 -5.86 15.73 21.86
C ARG A 197 -5.22 17.12 22.00
N GLY A 198 -4.84 17.76 20.88
CA GLY A 198 -4.24 19.09 20.90
C GLY A 198 -2.85 19.14 21.52
N VAL A 199 -2.15 18.00 21.59
CA VAL A 199 -0.76 17.95 22.06
C VAL A 199 0.10 18.51 20.92
N ARG A 200 0.38 19.81 21.00
CA ARG A 200 1.36 20.50 20.15
C ARG A 200 2.75 20.42 20.74
#